data_AF-A0A7C2XXZ9-F1
#
_entry.id   AF-A0A7C2XXZ9-F1
#
_cell.length_a   1.000
_cell.length_b   1.000
_cell.length_c   1.000
_cell.angle_alpha   90.00
_cell.angle_beta   90.00
_cell.angle_gamma   90.00
#
_symmetry.space_group_name_H-M   'P 1'
#
loop_
_entity.id
_entity.type
_entity.pdbx_description
1 polymer ?
#
loop_
_entity_poly.entity_id
_entity_poly.type
_entity_poly.pdbx_seq_one_letter_code
_entity_poly.pdbx_strand_id
1 'polypeptide(L)'
;GKPLPFDSFDQLRGAMVKDFPELGVDGVIDMKWAPPKLDAKAEGPVTYPITDFYLTNAICRASPTMQRCSEELVHGVTYQEAAE
;
A
#
# COMPACT_ATOMS: atom_id res chain seq x y z
N GLY A 1 -29.12 4.42 13.04
CA GLY A 1 -27.76 4.52 12.44
C GLY A 1 -27.41 5.97 12.21
N LYS A 2 -26.19 6.26 11.73
CA LYS A 2 -25.76 7.59 11.29
C LYS A 2 -25.53 7.55 9.78
N PRO A 3 -26.50 7.99 8.95
CA PRO A 3 -26.33 7.96 7.49
C PRO A 3 -25.22 8.92 7.06
N LEU A 4 -24.52 8.55 5.99
CA LEU A 4 -23.52 9.42 5.36
C LEU A 4 -24.24 10.52 4.57
N PRO A 5 -23.62 11.71 4.39
CA PRO A 5 -24.25 12.85 3.73
C PRO A 5 -24.15 12.79 2.19
N PHE A 6 -24.11 11.60 1.60
CA PHE A 6 -24.03 11.39 0.15
C PHE A 6 -24.63 10.03 -0.24
N ASP A 7 -25.24 9.99 -1.42
CA ASP A 7 -25.95 8.83 -1.99
C ASP A 7 -25.45 8.49 -3.41
N SER A 8 -24.49 9.24 -3.95
CA SER A 8 -23.88 8.98 -5.26
C SER A 8 -22.36 9.12 -5.23
N PHE A 9 -21.71 8.52 -6.24
CA PHE A 9 -20.25 8.61 -6.39
C PHE A 9 -19.76 10.04 -6.58
N ASP A 10 -20.50 10.87 -7.34
CA ASP A 10 -20.16 12.28 -7.54
C ASP A 10 -20.29 13.10 -6.25
N GLN A 11 -21.29 12.81 -5.42
CA GLN A 11 -21.45 13.45 -4.11
C GLN A 11 -20.31 13.06 -3.16
N LEU A 12 -19.89 11.79 -3.16
CA LEU A 12 -18.73 11.33 -2.39
C LEU A 12 -17.44 12.04 -2.84
N ARG A 13 -17.17 12.10 -4.15
CA ARG A 13 -16.02 12.83 -4.69
C ARG A 13 -16.06 14.30 -4.31
N GLY A 14 -17.22 14.95 -4.43
CA GLY A 14 -17.40 16.34 -4.02
C GLY A 14 -17.09 16.56 -2.53
N ALA A 15 -17.50 15.64 -1.66
CA ALA A 15 -17.18 15.68 -0.24
C ALA A 15 -15.67 15.49 0.02
N MET A 16 -15.01 14.54 -0.66
CA MET A 16 -13.56 14.32 -0.53
C MET A 16 -12.75 15.56 -0.95
N VAL A 17 -13.10 16.17 -2.09
CA VAL A 17 -12.42 17.38 -2.62
C VAL A 17 -12.67 18.59 -1.72
N LYS A 18 -13.84 18.69 -1.08
CA LYS A 18 -14.12 19.74 -0.11
C LYS A 18 -13.18 19.68 1.10
N ASP A 19 -12.87 18.48 1.57
CA ASP A 19 -12.00 18.27 2.73
C ASP A 19 -10.52 18.35 2.35
N PHE A 20 -10.15 17.81 1.18
CA PHE A 20 -8.79 17.81 0.63
C PHE A 20 -8.84 18.13 -0.87
N PRO A 21 -8.70 19.43 -1.25
CA PRO A 21 -8.77 19.87 -2.64
C PRO A 21 -7.82 19.13 -3.58
N GLU A 22 -6.70 18.65 -3.05
CA GLU A 22 -5.67 17.91 -3.77
C GLU A 22 -6.19 16.58 -4.33
N LEU A 23 -7.17 15.94 -3.69
CA LEU A 23 -7.77 14.68 -4.17
C LEU A 23 -8.62 14.87 -5.44
N GLY A 24 -8.88 16.11 -5.86
CA GLY A 24 -9.62 16.45 -7.07
C GLY A 24 -8.73 16.75 -8.28
N VAL A 25 -7.41 16.69 -8.13
CA VAL A 25 -6.46 17.04 -9.17
C VAL A 25 -5.75 15.78 -9.66
N ASP A 26 -5.70 15.59 -10.98
CA ASP A 26 -4.92 14.52 -11.58
C ASP A 26 -3.43 14.88 -11.62
N GLY A 27 -2.57 13.91 -11.34
CA GLY A 27 -1.12 14.04 -11.44
C GLY A 27 -0.41 14.19 -10.09
N VAL A 28 0.78 14.80 -10.11
CA VAL A 28 1.61 14.95 -8.92
C VAL A 28 1.15 16.16 -8.12
N ILE A 29 0.85 15.93 -6.84
CA ILE A 29 0.43 16.96 -5.89
C ILE A 29 1.67 17.42 -5.11
N ASP A 30 1.93 18.73 -5.10
CA ASP A 30 2.93 19.34 -4.24
C ASP A 30 2.34 19.59 -2.84
N MET A 31 2.53 18.63 -1.93
CA MET A 31 2.15 18.79 -0.52
C MET A 31 3.25 19.52 0.24
N LYS A 32 2.96 20.75 0.69
CA LYS A 32 3.87 21.59 1.50
C LYS A 32 4.02 21.10 2.94
N TRP A 33 4.39 19.84 3.12
CA TRP A 33 4.65 19.26 4.43
C TRP A 33 6.10 19.51 4.85
N ALA A 34 6.29 20.01 6.07
CA ALA A 34 7.59 20.16 6.70
C ALA A 34 7.71 19.12 7.84
N PRO A 35 8.79 18.32 7.87
CA PRO A 35 8.97 17.35 8.94
C PRO A 35 9.10 18.06 10.30
N PRO A 36 8.45 17.55 11.36
CA PRO A 36 8.65 18.09 12.70
C PRO A 36 10.08 17.83 13.16
N LYS A 37 10.57 18.69 14.06
CA LYS A 37 11.87 18.47 14.71
C LYS A 37 11.72 17.34 15.72
N LEU A 38 12.42 16.23 15.48
CA LEU A 38 12.47 15.06 16.37
C LEU A 38 13.85 14.96 17.02
N ASP A 39 13.89 14.36 18.21
CA ASP A 39 15.16 14.02 18.85
C ASP A 39 15.85 12.87 18.11
N ALA A 40 17.17 12.94 17.96
CA ALA A 40 17.94 11.98 17.14
C ALA A 40 18.13 10.60 17.81
N LYS A 41 17.41 10.31 18.89
CA LYS A 41 17.53 9.04 19.61
C LYS A 41 16.43 8.08 19.16
N ALA A 42 16.83 7.09 18.38
CA ALA A 42 16.03 5.91 18.10
C ALA A 42 16.67 4.70 18.78
N GLU A 43 15.85 3.81 19.32
CA GLU A 43 16.27 2.56 19.96
C GLU A 43 15.55 1.38 19.29
N GLY A 44 16.24 0.24 19.18
CA GLY A 44 15.70 -0.99 18.59
C GLY A 44 16.33 -1.36 17.24
N PRO A 45 16.11 -2.62 16.79
CA PRO A 45 16.63 -3.09 15.51
C PRO A 45 15.89 -2.44 14.34
N VAL A 46 16.62 -2.14 13.26
CA VAL A 46 16.03 -1.75 11.98
C VAL A 46 15.61 -3.01 11.24
N THR A 47 14.31 -3.14 10.96
CA THR A 47 13.75 -4.28 10.23
C THR A 47 13.01 -3.79 8.98
N TYR A 48 12.82 -4.70 8.01
CA TYR A 48 11.97 -4.41 6.87
C TYR A 48 10.50 -4.49 7.29
N PRO A 49 9.68 -3.44 7.01
CA PRO A 49 8.27 -3.45 7.36
C PRO A 49 7.45 -4.43 6.50
N ILE A 50 7.98 -4.82 5.35
CA ILE A 50 7.41 -5.80 4.45
C ILE A 50 8.32 -7.02 4.45
N THR A 51 7.84 -8.12 5.04
CA THR A 51 8.56 -9.39 5.12
C THR A 51 8.45 -10.20 3.83
N ASP A 52 7.39 -9.98 3.05
CA ASP A 52 7.14 -10.66 1.80
C ASP A 52 6.59 -9.67 0.76
N PHE A 53 7.44 -9.33 -0.21
CA PHE A 53 7.10 -8.40 -1.28
C PHE A 53 5.97 -8.93 -2.19
N TYR A 54 5.88 -10.24 -2.39
CA TYR A 54 4.90 -10.85 -3.28
C TYR A 54 3.53 -11.03 -2.62
N LEU A 55 3.44 -10.97 -1.28
CA LEU A 55 2.19 -11.22 -0.54
C LEU A 55 1.69 -10.03 0.31
N THR A 56 1.99 -8.80 -0.14
CA THR A 56 1.73 -7.55 0.62
C THR A 56 0.26 -7.24 0.88
N ASN A 57 -0.62 -7.48 -0.10
CA ASN A 57 -2.05 -7.16 0.00
C ASN A 57 -2.93 -8.41 -0.23
N ALA A 58 -4.24 -8.26 -0.02
CA ALA A 58 -5.19 -9.38 -0.11
C ALA A 58 -5.28 -9.98 -1.52
N ILE A 59 -5.15 -9.16 -2.56
CA ILE A 59 -5.19 -9.61 -3.96
C ILE A 59 -3.96 -10.48 -4.24
N CYS A 60 -2.79 -10.01 -3.83
CA CYS A 60 -1.54 -10.74 -3.96
C CYS A 60 -1.56 -12.07 -3.20
N ARG A 61 -2.12 -12.10 -1.98
CA ARG A 61 -2.30 -13.35 -1.21
C ARG A 61 -3.27 -14.34 -1.84
N ALA A 62 -4.24 -13.86 -2.60
CA ALA A 62 -5.16 -14.72 -3.35
C ALA A 62 -4.58 -15.18 -4.70
N SER A 63 -3.41 -14.66 -5.11
CA SER A 63 -2.81 -14.95 -6.40
C SER A 63 -1.90 -16.18 -6.34
N PRO A 64 -2.22 -17.28 -7.05
CA PRO A 64 -1.35 -18.46 -7.09
C PRO A 64 0.02 -18.17 -7.72
N THR A 65 0.08 -17.22 -8.65
CA THR A 65 1.36 -16.78 -9.25
C THR A 65 2.25 -16.11 -8.21
N MET A 66 1.70 -15.20 -7.41
CA MET A 66 2.47 -14.51 -6.37
C MET A 66 2.87 -15.46 -5.24
N GLN A 67 2.03 -16.44 -4.93
CA GLN A 67 2.36 -17.50 -3.98
C GLN A 67 3.59 -18.29 -4.44
N ARG A 68 3.64 -18.69 -5.72
CA ARG A 68 4.81 -19.37 -6.28
C ARG A 68 6.07 -18.49 -6.27
N CYS A 69 5.95 -17.20 -6.62
CA CYS A 69 7.07 -16.26 -6.53
C CYS A 69 7.59 -16.08 -5.10
N SER A 70 6.70 -16.01 -4.12
CA SER A 70 7.06 -15.97 -2.70
C SER A 70 7.79 -17.25 -2.28
N GLU A 71 7.22 -18.41 -2.58
CA GLU A 71 7.81 -19.71 -2.26
C GLU A 71 9.22 -19.85 -2.84
N GLU A 72 9.42 -19.54 -4.12
CA GLU A 72 10.69 -19.69 -4.81
C GLU A 72 11.73 -18.63 -4.40
N LEU A 73 11.36 -17.35 -4.46
CA LEU A 73 12.30 -16.23 -4.38
C LEU A 73 12.49 -15.69 -2.97
N VAL A 74 11.52 -15.86 -2.09
CA VAL A 74 11.57 -15.38 -0.69
C VAL A 74 11.86 -16.52 0.27
N HIS A 75 11.22 -17.68 0.08
CA HIS A 75 11.32 -18.82 1.01
C HIS A 75 12.23 -19.95 0.52
N GLY A 76 12.79 -19.85 -0.68
CA GLY A 76 13.80 -20.77 -1.20
C GLY A 76 13.27 -22.17 -1.58
N VAL A 77 11.97 -22.30 -1.85
CA VAL A 77 11.36 -23.53 -2.34
C VAL A 77 11.86 -23.79 -3.77
N THR A 78 12.62 -24.86 -3.95
CA THR A 78 13.11 -25.25 -5.27
C THR A 78 12.03 -26.01 -6.03
N TYR A 79 11.61 -25.47 -7.17
CA TYR A 79 10.81 -26.23 -8.14
C TYR A 79 11.74 -26.89 -9.15
N GLN A 80 11.44 -28.13 -9.53
CA GLN A 80 12.14 -28.81 -10.60
C GLN A 80 11.76 -28.13 -11.91
N GLU A 81 12.65 -27.29 -12.46
CA GLU A 81 12.53 -26.82 -13.82
C GLU A 81 12.75 -28.02 -14.75
N ALA A 82 11.74 -28.40 -15.52
CA ALA A 82 11.92 -29.36 -16.58
C ALA A 82 12.92 -28.73 -17.57
N ALA A 83 14.12 -29.32 -17.64
CA ALA A 83 15.15 -28.90 -18.59
C ALA A 83 14.56 -28.87 -20.01
N GLU A 84 14.58 -27.68 -20.63
CA GLU A 84 14.31 -27.51 -22.07
C GLU A 84 15.56 -27.83 -22.90
#